data_AF-A0A074JFK7-F1
#
_entry.id   AF-A0A074JFK7-F1
#
_cell.length_a   1.000
_cell.length_b   1.000
_cell.length_c   1.000
_cell.angle_alpha   90.00
_cell.angle_beta   90.00
_cell.angle_gamma   90.00
#
_symmetry.space_group_name_H-M   'P 1'
#
loop_
_entity.id
_entity.type
_entity.pdbx_description
1 polymer ?
#
loop_
_entity_poly.entity_id
_entity_poly.type
_entity_poly.pdbx_seq_one_letter_code
_entity_poly.pdbx_strand_id
1 'polypeptide(L)'
;MSKSGLFTLGTTNLRHFATFLWLGLTVLFGSAYYAQYFRWRDCFNELGRCYDARDGVVYLEQSGGIWLTLTAIALGLFLFRLWRMRAKR
;
A
#
# COMPACT_ATOMS: atom_id res chain seq x y z
N MET A 1 -1.60 5.38 43.26
CA MET A 1 -1.32 6.25 42.10
C MET A 1 -1.03 5.39 40.88
N SER A 2 -1.58 5.80 39.73
CA SER A 2 -2.06 5.00 38.61
C SER A 2 -0.98 4.44 37.67
N LYS A 3 -0.85 3.11 37.58
CA LYS A 3 -0.13 2.42 36.48
C LYS A 3 -0.96 2.32 35.20
N SER A 4 -2.27 2.61 35.25
CA SER A 4 -3.20 2.44 34.13
C SER A 4 -3.13 3.57 33.09
N GLY A 5 -2.63 4.75 33.45
CA GLY A 5 -2.45 5.89 32.53
C GLY A 5 -1.24 5.76 31.58
N LEU A 6 -0.15 5.10 32.01
CA LEU A 6 1.06 4.98 31.20
C LEU A 6 0.91 3.94 30.08
N PHE A 7 0.17 2.86 30.35
CA PHE A 7 -0.06 1.77 29.39
C PHE A 7 -1.04 2.16 28.26
N THR A 8 -2.02 3.02 28.57
CA THR A 8 -2.99 3.55 27.61
C THR A 8 -2.36 4.56 26.66
N LEU A 9 -1.37 5.35 27.11
CA LEU A 9 -0.63 6.31 26.29
C LEU A 9 0.31 5.62 25.28
N GLY A 10 1.00 4.54 25.68
CA GLY A 10 1.88 3.77 24.80
C GLY A 10 1.12 3.03 23.68
N THR A 11 -0.06 2.49 24.00
CA THR A 11 -0.89 1.74 23.04
C THR A 11 -1.62 2.66 22.05
N THR A 12 -1.94 3.90 22.42
CA THR A 12 -2.51 4.88 21.48
C THR A 12 -1.48 5.35 20.46
N ASN A 13 -0.25 5.66 20.87
CA ASN A 13 0.83 6.04 19.94
C ASN A 13 1.15 4.91 18.95
N LEU A 14 1.20 3.66 19.42
CA LEU A 14 1.39 2.48 18.56
C LEU A 14 0.27 2.31 17.52
N ARG A 15 -0.99 2.58 17.89
CA ARG A 15 -2.13 2.48 16.97
C ARG A 15 -2.11 3.54 15.88
N HIS A 16 -1.71 4.77 16.21
CA HIS A 16 -1.56 5.83 15.23
C HIS A 16 -0.39 5.55 14.29
N PHE A 17 0.78 5.19 14.85
CA PHE A 17 1.95 4.81 14.07
C PHE A 17 1.63 3.69 13.07
N ALA A 18 0.97 2.64 13.56
CA ALA A 18 0.64 1.51 12.71
C ALA A 18 -0.45 1.86 11.67
N THR A 19 -1.32 2.84 11.92
CA THR A 19 -2.24 3.40 10.90
C THR A 19 -1.47 4.17 9.82
N PHE A 20 -0.53 5.03 10.21
CA PHE A 20 0.32 5.76 9.28
C PHE A 20 1.21 4.81 8.46
N LEU A 21 1.68 3.71 9.05
CA LEU A 21 2.43 2.68 8.34
C LEU A 21 1.60 2.06 7.21
N TRP A 22 0.36 1.66 7.48
CA TRP A 22 -0.51 1.10 6.43
C TRP A 22 -0.86 2.12 5.33
N LEU A 23 -1.03 3.39 5.70
CA LEU A 23 -1.18 4.46 4.73
C LEU A 23 0.07 4.61 3.85
N GLY A 24 1.25 4.63 4.46
CA GLY A 24 2.52 4.69 3.73
C GLY A 24 2.71 3.51 2.79
N LEU A 25 2.41 2.29 3.24
CA LEU A 25 2.45 1.09 2.38
C LEU A 25 1.45 1.18 1.22
N THR A 26 0.26 1.73 1.45
CA THR A 26 -0.73 1.95 0.39
C THR A 26 -0.17 2.86 -0.70
N VAL A 27 0.42 3.99 -0.30
CA VAL A 27 1.04 4.95 -1.24
C VAL A 27 2.22 4.32 -1.97
N LEU A 28 3.07 3.58 -1.26
CA LEU A 28 4.24 2.91 -1.83
C LEU A 28 3.83 1.87 -2.89
N PHE A 29 2.91 0.97 -2.55
CA PHE A 29 2.45 -0.07 -3.48
C PHE A 29 1.64 0.51 -4.64
N GLY A 30 0.83 1.54 -4.39
CA GLY A 30 0.11 2.23 -5.46
C GLY A 30 1.05 2.94 -6.44
N SER A 31 2.14 3.52 -5.92
CA SER A 31 3.19 4.12 -6.74
C SER A 31 3.93 3.07 -7.56
N ALA A 32 4.22 1.91 -6.97
CA ALA A 32 4.82 0.78 -7.68
C ALA A 32 3.89 0.23 -8.77
N TYR A 33 2.59 0.09 -8.49
CA TYR A 33 1.57 -0.27 -9.50
C TYR A 33 1.57 0.71 -10.67
N TYR A 34 1.63 2.01 -10.38
CA TYR A 34 1.69 3.02 -11.43
C TYR A 34 2.97 2.91 -12.27
N ALA A 35 4.13 2.85 -11.61
CA ALA A 35 5.43 2.87 -12.27
C ALA A 35 5.73 1.59 -13.06
N GLN A 36 5.30 0.43 -12.56
CA GLN A 36 5.63 -0.88 -13.14
C GLN A 36 4.57 -1.40 -14.12
N TYR A 37 3.31 -0.96 -13.98
CA TYR A 37 2.20 -1.46 -14.79
C TYR A 37 1.40 -0.35 -15.46
N PHE A 38 0.73 0.53 -14.69
CA PHE A 38 -0.28 1.42 -15.25
C PHE A 38 0.27 2.38 -16.31
N ARG A 39 1.50 2.88 -16.11
CA ARG A 39 2.20 3.73 -17.07
C ARG A 39 2.44 3.04 -18.42
N TRP A 40 2.60 1.71 -18.41
CA TRP A 40 2.98 0.90 -19.58
C TRP A 40 1.84 0.02 -20.09
N ARG A 41 0.62 0.19 -19.56
CA ARG A 41 -0.54 -0.68 -19.82
C ARG A 41 -0.92 -0.79 -21.29
N ASP A 42 -0.60 0.21 -22.10
CA ASP A 42 -0.92 0.25 -23.53
C ASP A 42 0.25 -0.27 -24.42
N CYS A 43 1.38 -0.68 -23.82
CA CYS A 43 2.60 -1.14 -24.52
C CYS A 43 2.78 -2.67 -24.50
N PHE A 44 2.05 -3.39 -23.64
CA PHE A 44 2.22 -4.82 -23.50
C PHE A 44 1.82 -5.56 -24.79
N ASN A 45 2.69 -6.47 -25.24
CA ASN A 45 2.42 -7.34 -26.38
C ASN A 45 1.68 -8.63 -25.96
N GLU A 46 1.48 -9.55 -26.90
CA GLU A 46 0.80 -10.85 -26.66
C GLU A 46 1.45 -11.71 -25.57
N LEU A 47 2.73 -11.47 -25.26
CA LEU A 47 3.47 -12.15 -24.19
C LEU A 47 3.40 -11.42 -22.85
N GLY A 48 2.66 -10.31 -22.76
CA GLY A 48 2.53 -9.47 -21.56
C GLY A 48 3.81 -8.72 -21.21
N ARG A 49 4.65 -8.38 -22.19
CA ARG A 49 5.94 -7.67 -21.98
C ARG A 49 5.96 -6.33 -22.70
N CYS A 50 6.51 -5.32 -22.04
CA CYS A 50 6.81 -4.02 -22.64
C CYS A 50 8.29 -3.70 -22.40
N TYR A 51 9.02 -3.37 -23.47
CA TYR A 51 10.42 -2.99 -23.38
C TYR A 51 10.59 -1.48 -23.46
N ASP A 52 11.21 -0.89 -22.45
CA ASP A 52 11.63 0.51 -22.46
C ASP A 52 13.07 0.61 -22.97
N ALA A 53 13.23 1.08 -24.20
CA ALA A 53 14.53 1.26 -24.84
C ALA A 53 15.38 2.36 -24.17
N ARG A 54 14.78 3.28 -23.42
CA ARG A 54 15.51 4.37 -22.77
C ARG A 54 16.26 3.88 -21.54
N ASP A 55 15.57 3.14 -20.69
CA ASP A 55 16.09 2.68 -19.40
C ASP A 55 16.58 1.22 -19.48
N GLY A 56 16.34 0.54 -20.61
CA GLY A 56 16.78 -0.85 -20.85
C GLY A 56 15.99 -1.90 -20.04
N VAL A 57 14.80 -1.54 -19.55
CA VAL A 57 14.00 -2.35 -18.63
C VAL A 57 12.84 -3.03 -19.36
N VAL A 58 12.55 -4.27 -18.98
CA VAL A 58 11.34 -4.99 -19.43
C VAL A 58 10.31 -4.99 -18.30
N TYR A 59 9.15 -4.39 -18.57
CA TYR A 59 7.98 -4.43 -17.70
C TYR A 59 7.11 -5.64 -18.04
N LEU A 60 6.51 -6.24 -17.01
CA LEU A 60 5.60 -7.38 -17.13
C LEU A 60 4.18 -7.01 -16.72
N GLU A 61 3.20 -7.41 -17.52
CA GLU A 61 1.79 -7.21 -17.27
C GLU A 61 1.34 -7.86 -15.94
N GLN A 62 1.86 -9.07 -15.65
CA GLN A 62 1.57 -9.82 -14.43
C GLN A 62 1.91 -9.03 -13.15
N SER A 63 2.92 -8.15 -13.20
CA SER A 63 3.30 -7.33 -12.05
C SER A 63 2.18 -6.40 -11.60
N GLY A 64 1.31 -5.98 -12.52
CA GLY A 64 0.16 -5.12 -12.24
C GLY A 64 -0.80 -5.75 -11.25
N GLY A 65 -1.16 -7.02 -11.46
CA GLY A 65 -2.05 -7.75 -10.56
C GLY A 65 -1.48 -7.85 -9.14
N ILE A 66 -0.17 -8.10 -9.02
CA ILE A 66 0.52 -8.21 -7.72
C ILE A 66 0.51 -6.86 -6.99
N TRP A 67 0.99 -5.80 -7.64
CA TRP A 67 1.07 -4.48 -7.02
C TRP A 67 -0.31 -3.90 -6.67
N LEU A 68 -1.31 -4.11 -7.54
CA LEU A 68 -2.68 -3.68 -7.27
C LEU A 68 -3.28 -4.42 -6.07
N THR A 69 -3.07 -5.74 -5.99
CA THR A 69 -3.56 -6.56 -4.87
C THR A 69 -2.93 -6.11 -3.55
N LEU A 70 -1.62 -5.89 -3.53
CA LEU A 70 -0.92 -5.38 -2.34
C LEU A 70 -1.45 -3.99 -1.93
N THR A 71 -1.69 -3.11 -2.91
CA THR A 71 -2.27 -1.79 -2.68
C THR A 71 -3.67 -1.90 -2.06
N ALA A 72 -4.53 -2.76 -2.61
CA ALA A 72 -5.88 -2.97 -2.14
C ALA A 72 -5.91 -3.54 -0.70
N ILE A 73 -5.05 -4.51 -0.39
CA ILE A 73 -4.92 -5.08 0.96
C ILE A 73 -4.45 -4.01 1.95
N ALA A 74 -3.40 -3.25 1.62
CA ALA A 74 -2.87 -2.21 2.49
C ALA A 74 -3.92 -1.11 2.76
N LEU A 75 -4.63 -0.68 1.71
CA LEU A 75 -5.71 0.31 1.83
C LEU A 75 -6.86 -0.24 2.67
N GLY A 76 -7.27 -1.48 2.44
CA GLY A 76 -8.32 -2.15 3.21
C GLY A 76 -8.00 -2.21 4.70
N LEU A 77 -6.76 -2.58 5.05
CA LEU A 77 -6.29 -2.61 6.45
C LEU A 77 -6.23 -1.22 7.07
N PHE A 78 -5.79 -0.21 6.32
CA PHE A 78 -5.81 1.20 6.75
C PHE A 78 -7.24 1.66 7.06
N LEU A 79 -8.18 1.46 6.12
CA LEU A 79 -9.58 1.86 6.27
C LEU A 79 -10.26 1.10 7.40
N PHE A 80 -10.03 -0.21 7.50
CA PHE A 80 -10.55 -1.03 8.60
C PHE A 80 -10.08 -0.53 9.97
N ARG A 81 -8.80 -0.17 10.09
CA ARG A 81 -8.25 0.40 11.33
C ARG A 81 -8.84 1.76 11.64
N LEU A 82 -8.95 2.66 10.65
CA LEU A 82 -9.61 3.95 10.82
C LEU A 82 -11.06 3.79 11.28
N TRP A 83 -11.81 2.90 10.63
CA TRP A 83 -13.20 2.62 10.99
C TRP A 83 -13.31 2.09 12.42
N ARG A 84 -12.46 1.12 12.82
CA ARG A 84 -12.42 0.62 14.20
C ARG A 84 -12.01 1.66 15.24
N MET A 85 -11.22 2.68 14.87
CA MET A 85 -10.90 3.79 15.76
C MET A 85 -12.03 4.80 15.88
N ARG A 86 -12.81 5.01 14.80
CA ARG A 86 -14.01 5.85 14.82
C ARG A 86 -15.15 5.21 15.60
N ALA A 87 -15.38 3.91 15.43
CA ALA A 87 -16.44 3.17 16.12
C ALA A 87 -16.20 2.98 17.63
N LYS A 88 -14.97 3.20 18.11
CA LYS A 88 -14.61 3.16 19.54
C LYS A 88 -14.54 4.55 20.21
N ARG A 89 -14.73 5.61 19.42
CA ARG A 89 -14.90 6.97 19.93
C ARG A 89 -16.39 7.23 20.13
#